data_AF-A0A838CW47-F1
#
_entry.id   AF-A0A838CW47-F1
#
_cell.length_a   1.000
_cell.length_b   1.000
_cell.length_c   1.000
_cell.angle_alpha   90.00
_cell.angle_beta   90.00
_cell.angle_gamma   90.00
#
_symmetry.space_group_name_H-M   'P 1'
#
loop_
_entity.id
_entity.type
_entity.pdbx_description
1 polymer ?
#
loop_
_entity_poly.entity_id
_entity_poly.type
_entity_poly.pdbx_seq_one_letter_code
_entity_poly.pdbx_strand_id
1 'polypeptide(L)'
;MKHLTINVSLIFLGVCVLAGAWMVSNALQEQNQAKPITVNAQAPAQQQLMSPIELKSYLGISDEELEKIMPKRNGDDIESIIPYIKIGYQYYFPVEAIDEWLAEADATAFE
;
A
#
# COMPACT_ATOMS: atom_id res chain seq x y z
N MET A 1 -25.64 52.35 -29.04
CA MET A 1 -26.08 51.36 -28.02
C MET A 1 -25.62 49.92 -28.29
N LYS A 2 -25.25 49.51 -29.52
CA LYS A 2 -24.87 48.12 -29.85
C LYS A 2 -23.50 47.67 -29.29
N HIS A 3 -22.53 48.57 -29.19
CA HIS A 3 -21.18 48.26 -28.66
C HIS A 3 -21.14 48.00 -27.15
N LEU A 4 -22.07 48.59 -26.39
CA LEU A 4 -22.20 48.37 -24.94
C LEU A 4 -22.67 46.94 -24.65
N THR A 5 -23.61 46.42 -25.43
CA THR A 5 -24.14 45.06 -25.27
C THR A 5 -23.08 43.99 -25.49
N ILE A 6 -22.19 44.20 -26.48
CA ILE A 6 -21.08 43.28 -26.78
C ILE A 6 -20.10 43.23 -25.59
N ASN A 7 -19.69 44.39 -25.07
CA ASN A 7 -18.76 44.45 -23.94
C ASN A 7 -19.35 43.83 -22.66
N VAL A 8 -20.64 44.06 -22.40
CA VAL A 8 -21.34 43.47 -21.24
C VAL A 8 -21.45 41.94 -21.36
N SER A 9 -21.71 41.43 -22.56
CA SER A 9 -21.73 39.97 -22.81
C SER A 9 -20.36 39.32 -22.61
N LEU A 10 -19.27 40.02 -22.93
CA LEU A 10 -17.91 39.53 -22.75
C LEU A 10 -17.53 39.42 -21.26
N ILE A 11 -17.95 40.41 -20.46
CA ILE A 11 -17.77 40.40 -19.00
C ILE A 11 -18.56 39.26 -18.37
N PHE A 12 -19.84 39.09 -18.78
CA PHE A 12 -20.68 38.01 -18.25
C PHE A 12 -20.14 36.63 -18.62
N LEU A 13 -19.65 36.45 -19.85
CA LEU A 13 -18.98 35.23 -20.30
C LEU A 13 -17.73 34.94 -19.44
N GLY A 14 -16.90 35.95 -19.19
CA GLY A 14 -15.71 35.82 -18.33
C GLY A 14 -16.07 35.37 -16.91
N VAL A 15 -17.10 35.96 -16.29
CA VAL A 15 -17.57 35.57 -14.96
C VAL A 15 -18.09 34.14 -14.95
N CYS A 16 -18.85 33.72 -15.97
CA CYS A 16 -19.32 32.34 -16.09
C CYS A 16 -18.17 31.32 -16.22
N VAL A 17 -17.14 31.62 -17.02
CA VAL A 17 -15.96 30.75 -17.17
C VAL A 17 -15.18 30.66 -15.86
N LEU A 18 -14.99 31.77 -15.15
CA LEU A 18 -14.32 31.78 -13.84
C LEU A 18 -15.11 30.99 -12.78
N ALA A 19 -16.44 31.14 -12.74
CA ALA A 19 -17.30 30.38 -11.84
C ALA A 19 -17.27 28.88 -12.15
N GLY A 20 -17.30 28.50 -13.43
CA GLY A 20 -17.16 27.11 -13.86
C GLY A 20 -15.80 26.51 -13.52
N ALA A 21 -14.72 27.25 -13.77
CA ALA A 21 -13.36 26.83 -13.44
C ALA A 21 -13.16 26.67 -11.93
N TRP A 22 -13.79 27.53 -11.13
CA TRP A 22 -13.73 27.43 -9.67
C TRP A 22 -14.50 26.22 -9.14
N MET A 23 -15.70 25.96 -9.67
CA MET A 23 -16.50 24.79 -9.31
C MET A 23 -15.81 23.47 -9.71
N VAL A 24 -15.22 23.41 -10.90
CA VAL A 24 -14.44 22.24 -11.36
C VAL A 24 -13.17 22.08 -10.54
N SER A 25 -12.46 23.16 -10.18
CA SER A 25 -11.29 23.09 -9.29
C SER A 25 -11.65 22.57 -7.91
N ASN A 26 -12.78 23.00 -7.34
CA ASN A 26 -13.23 22.53 -6.04
C ASN A 26 -13.61 21.04 -6.09
N ALA A 27 -14.30 20.60 -7.14
CA ALA A 27 -14.63 19.19 -7.36
C ALA A 27 -13.39 18.31 -7.60
N LEU A 28 -12.40 18.80 -8.36
CA LEU A 28 -11.11 18.10 -8.54
C LEU A 28 -10.29 18.10 -7.24
N GLN A 29 -10.38 19.15 -6.43
CA GLN A 29 -9.72 19.19 -5.12
C GLN A 29 -10.34 18.18 -4.17
N GLU A 30 -11.66 17.98 -4.21
CA GLU A 30 -12.36 16.89 -3.49
C GLU A 30 -11.98 15.49 -4.02
N GLN A 31 -11.76 15.33 -5.33
CA GLN A 31 -11.25 14.07 -5.90
C GLN A 31 -9.77 13.81 -5.58
N ASN A 32 -8.93 14.84 -5.48
CA ASN A 32 -7.56 14.74 -4.94
C ASN A 32 -7.56 14.64 -3.39
N GLN A 33 -8.72 14.79 -2.76
CA GLN A 33 -9.02 14.36 -1.39
C GLN A 33 -9.69 12.97 -1.35
N ALA A 34 -9.69 12.19 -2.44
CA ALA A 34 -9.41 10.77 -2.26
C ALA A 34 -8.05 10.76 -1.58
N LYS A 35 -8.08 10.61 -0.25
CA LYS A 35 -6.96 10.52 0.68
C LYS A 35 -5.68 10.43 -0.15
N PRO A 36 -4.74 11.43 -0.13
CA PRO A 36 -3.38 10.95 -0.12
C PRO A 36 -3.41 9.82 0.89
N ILE A 37 -2.87 8.67 0.57
CA ILE A 37 -2.47 7.78 1.64
C ILE A 37 -1.44 8.65 2.38
N THR A 38 -1.94 9.49 3.29
CA THR A 38 -1.27 9.91 4.48
C THR A 38 -1.12 8.57 5.14
N VAL A 39 -0.05 7.87 4.75
CA VAL A 39 0.73 7.10 5.69
C VAL A 39 0.99 8.15 6.75
N ASN A 40 0.06 8.20 7.71
CA ASN A 40 0.22 8.94 8.91
C ASN A 40 1.39 8.20 9.54
N ALA A 41 2.61 8.65 9.24
CA ALA A 41 3.86 8.16 9.77
C ALA A 41 3.97 8.51 11.27
N GLN A 42 2.85 8.40 11.98
CA GLN A 42 2.56 8.73 13.36
C GLN A 42 1.60 7.71 14.01
N ALA A 43 1.08 6.72 13.27
CA ALA A 43 1.17 5.37 13.82
C ALA A 43 2.56 4.87 13.43
N PRO A 44 3.37 4.24 14.30
CA PRO A 44 4.46 3.45 13.79
C PRO A 44 3.80 2.50 12.80
N ALA A 45 4.09 2.66 11.51
CA ALA A 45 3.83 1.62 10.54
C ALA A 45 4.74 0.48 11.00
N GLN A 46 4.27 -0.31 11.97
CA GLN A 46 4.79 -1.61 12.24
C GLN A 46 4.78 -2.25 10.86
N GLN A 47 5.97 -2.47 10.29
CA GLN A 47 6.12 -3.02 8.96
C GLN A 47 5.43 -4.39 9.02
N GLN A 48 4.15 -4.43 8.68
CA GLN A 48 3.36 -5.63 8.88
C GLN A 48 3.82 -6.72 7.93
N LEU A 49 4.49 -6.35 6.84
CA LEU A 49 5.02 -7.24 5.81
C LEU A 49 6.53 -7.07 5.68
N MET A 50 7.25 -8.17 5.89
CA MET A 50 8.69 -8.28 5.67
C MET A 50 8.98 -8.84 4.28
N SER A 51 9.98 -8.29 3.62
CA SER A 51 10.62 -8.91 2.46
C SER A 51 11.47 -10.12 2.88
N PRO A 52 11.91 -10.98 1.93
CA PRO A 52 12.81 -12.10 2.26
C PRO A 52 14.11 -11.66 2.96
N ILE A 53 14.63 -10.48 2.59
CA ILE A 53 15.85 -9.92 3.18
C ILE A 53 15.60 -9.52 4.64
N GLU A 54 14.47 -8.88 4.91
CA GLU A 54 14.06 -8.50 6.25
C GLU A 54 13.75 -9.72 7.12
N LEU A 55 13.09 -10.74 6.55
CA LEU A 55 12.84 -12.00 7.25
C LEU A 55 14.14 -12.68 7.68
N LYS A 56 15.17 -12.69 6.82
CA LYS A 56 16.49 -13.23 7.17
C LYS A 56 17.07 -12.53 8.39
N SER A 57 17.06 -11.19 8.36
CA SER A 57 17.53 -10.37 9.47
C SER A 57 16.68 -10.53 10.73
N TYR A 58 15.38 -10.80 10.57
CA TYR A 58 14.44 -11.01 11.66
C TYR A 58 14.68 -12.34 12.38
N LEU A 59 14.83 -13.42 11.62
CA LEU A 59 15.06 -14.76 12.15
C LEU A 59 16.52 -14.99 12.57
N GLY A 60 17.44 -14.14 12.13
CA GLY A 60 18.87 -14.28 12.44
C GLY A 60 19.55 -15.49 11.78
N ILE A 61 19.00 -15.96 10.66
CA ILE A 61 19.41 -17.19 9.96
C ILE A 61 20.31 -16.90 8.74
N SER A 62 21.00 -17.92 8.24
CA SER A 62 21.80 -17.81 7.02
C SER A 62 20.95 -17.85 5.74
N ASP A 63 21.53 -17.45 4.60
CA ASP A 63 20.84 -17.52 3.30
C ASP A 63 20.46 -18.96 2.93
N GLU A 64 21.28 -19.95 3.28
CA GLU A 64 21.00 -21.37 3.04
C GLU A 64 19.84 -21.90 3.88
N GLU A 65 19.66 -21.37 5.10
CA GLU A 65 18.55 -21.71 5.98
C GLU A 65 17.25 -21.03 5.54
N LEU A 66 17.35 -19.76 5.12
CA LEU A 66 16.24 -19.02 4.54
C LEU A 66 15.68 -19.74 3.32
N GLU A 67 16.54 -20.22 2.42
CA GLU A 67 16.10 -20.99 1.25
C GLU A 67 15.38 -22.29 1.61
N LYS A 68 15.61 -22.90 2.78
CA LYS A 68 14.91 -24.11 3.20
C LYS A 68 13.47 -23.83 3.64
N ILE A 69 13.24 -22.67 4.25
CA ILE A 69 11.94 -22.28 4.79
C ILE A 69 11.08 -21.49 3.80
N MET A 70 11.70 -20.93 2.76
CA MET A 70 11.00 -20.21 1.70
C MET A 70 9.94 -21.08 1.00
N PRO A 71 8.80 -20.50 0.56
CA PRO A 71 7.80 -21.21 -0.23
C PRO A 71 8.43 -21.79 -1.51
N LYS A 72 8.40 -23.12 -1.64
CA LYS A 72 8.90 -23.83 -2.82
C LYS A 72 7.74 -24.42 -3.61
N ARG A 73 7.87 -24.37 -4.93
CA ARG A 73 6.95 -25.06 -5.82
C ARG A 73 7.32 -26.54 -5.85
N ASN A 74 6.42 -27.40 -5.39
CA ASN A 74 6.51 -28.85 -5.53
C ASN A 74 5.42 -29.32 -6.49
N GLY A 75 5.76 -29.43 -7.78
CA GLY A 75 4.77 -29.72 -8.83
C GLY A 75 3.81 -28.55 -9.04
N ASP A 76 2.50 -28.83 -8.88
CA ASP A 76 1.42 -27.83 -9.01
C ASP A 76 1.13 -27.09 -7.69
N ASP A 77 1.63 -27.60 -6.55
CA ASP A 77 1.39 -27.04 -5.22
C ASP A 77 2.59 -26.20 -4.73
N ILE A 78 2.29 -25.19 -3.91
CA ILE A 78 3.31 -24.40 -3.21
C ILE A 78 3.35 -24.92 -1.77
N GLU A 79 4.42 -25.64 -1.45
CA GLU A 79 4.70 -26.05 -0.09
C GLU A 79 5.44 -24.92 0.62
N SER A 80 4.89 -24.48 1.75
CA SER A 80 5.54 -23.51 2.62
C SER A 80 5.38 -23.90 4.07
N ILE A 81 6.49 -23.80 4.80
CA ILE A 81 6.55 -24.10 6.23
C ILE A 81 6.20 -22.85 7.05
N ILE A 82 6.43 -21.66 6.48
CA ILE A 82 6.23 -20.38 7.14
C ILE A 82 5.04 -19.63 6.55
N PRO A 83 4.31 -18.84 7.36
CA PRO A 83 3.25 -17.98 6.86
C PRO A 83 3.77 -16.98 5.82
N TYR A 84 3.13 -16.93 4.66
CA TYR A 84 3.50 -16.03 3.58
C TYR A 84 2.28 -15.44 2.88
N ILE A 85 2.47 -14.29 2.26
CA ILE A 85 1.52 -13.66 1.36
C ILE A 85 2.22 -13.38 0.03
N LYS A 86 1.56 -13.71 -1.07
CA LYS A 86 2.05 -13.39 -2.41
C LYS A 86 1.33 -12.15 -2.93
N ILE A 87 2.07 -11.07 -3.17
CA ILE A 87 1.56 -9.84 -3.78
C ILE A 87 2.20 -9.70 -5.16
N GLY A 88 1.40 -9.90 -6.21
CA GLY A 88 1.90 -9.96 -7.58
C GLY A 88 2.87 -11.13 -7.77
N TYR A 89 4.15 -10.80 -8.02
CA TYR A 89 5.22 -11.78 -8.25
C TYR A 89 6.18 -11.95 -7.07
N GLN A 90 5.93 -11.27 -5.95
CA GLN A 90 6.83 -11.23 -4.82
C GLN A 90 6.18 -11.80 -3.56
N TYR A 91 6.99 -12.47 -2.75
CA TYR A 91 6.59 -13.04 -1.48
C TYR A 91 6.92 -12.08 -0.35
N TYR A 92 5.97 -11.92 0.56
CA TYR A 92 6.06 -11.13 1.76
C TYR A 92 5.65 -11.96 2.98
N PHE A 93 6.20 -11.62 4.14
CA PHE A 93 6.06 -12.40 5.37
C PHE A 93 5.46 -11.51 6.45
N PRO A 94 4.22 -11.78 6.88
CA PRO A 94 3.59 -10.95 7.89
C PRO A 94 4.26 -11.12 9.25
N VAL A 95 4.72 -10.04 9.90
CA VAL A 95 5.45 -10.13 11.19
C VAL A 95 4.64 -10.86 12.24
N GLU A 96 3.37 -10.48 12.42
CA GLU A 96 2.47 -11.11 13.41
C GLU A 96 2.32 -12.62 13.17
N ALA A 97 2.21 -13.05 11.91
CA ALA A 97 2.06 -14.46 11.59
C ALA A 97 3.37 -15.24 11.77
N ILE A 98 4.52 -14.61 11.49
CA ILE A 98 5.83 -15.20 11.77
C ILE A 98 6.03 -15.35 13.30
N ASP A 99 5.59 -14.37 14.09
CA ASP A 99 5.68 -14.43 15.55
C ASP A 99 4.81 -15.54 16.14
N GLU A 100 3.56 -15.67 15.67
CA GLU A 100 2.70 -16.78 16.07
C GLU A 100 3.30 -18.14 15.67
N TRP A 101 3.86 -18.23 14.45
CA TRP A 101 4.53 -19.44 13.99
C TRP A 101 5.76 -19.81 14.84
N LEU A 102 6.58 -18.83 15.23
CA LEU A 102 7.71 -19.04 16.13
C LEU A 102 7.23 -19.47 17.53
N ALA A 103 6.18 -18.84 18.05
CA ALA A 103 5.62 -19.19 19.36
C ALA A 103 5.06 -20.62 19.39
N GLU A 104 4.41 -21.07 18.32
CA GLU A 104 3.92 -22.45 18.18
C GLU A 104 5.08 -23.45 18.05
N ALA A 105 6.12 -23.10 17.28
CA ALA A 105 7.31 -23.93 17.12
C ALA A 105 8.07 -24.10 18.46
N ASP A 106 8.15 -23.05 19.27
CA ASP A 106 8.72 -23.13 20.61
C ASP A 106 7.83 -23.95 21.55
N ALA A 107 6.50 -23.76 21.52
CA ALA A 107 5.58 -24.51 22.38
C ALA A 107 5.64 -26.03 22.13
N THR A 108 5.76 -26.44 20.86
CA THR A 108 5.89 -27.85 20.47
C THR A 108 7.27 -28.44 20.72
N ALA A 109 8.30 -27.62 20.94
CA ALA A 109 9.65 -28.08 21.27
C ALA A 109 9.83 -28.51 22.74
N PHE A 110 8.88 -28.19 23.62
CA PHE A 110 8.93 -28.50 25.07
C PHE A 110 7.89 -29.53 25.54
N GLU A 111 7.16 -30.19 24.62
CA GLU A 111 6.29 -31.33 24.93
C GLU A 111 6.99 -32.70 24.81
#